data_AF-A0A7X8AZH0-F1
#
_entry.id   AF-A0A7X8AZH0-F1
#
_cell.length_a   1.000
_cell.length_b   1.000
_cell.length_c   1.000
_cell.angle_alpha   90.00
_cell.angle_beta   90.00
_cell.angle_gamma   90.00
#
_symmetry.space_group_name_H-M   'P 1'
#
loop_
_entity.id
_entity.type
_entity.pdbx_description
1 polymer ?
#
loop_
_entity_poly.entity_id
_entity_poly.type
_entity_poly.pdbx_seq_one_letter_code
_entity_poly.pdbx_strand_id
1 'polypeptide(L)' 'MEAAALAAYYSKARHSESVPVDYTKVKYVKKPKGAKPGFVTYTEQKTLYVKPKKLKQPEQ' A
#
# COMPACT_ATOMS: atom_id res chain seq x y z
N MET A 1 6.92 -9.20 -1.24
CA MET A 1 5.47 -9.07 -1.56
C MET A 1 4.59 -8.95 -0.32
N GLU A 2 5.06 -9.38 0.85
CA GLU A 2 4.35 -9.32 2.13
C GLU A 2 3.78 -7.95 2.48
N ALA A 3 4.57 -6.88 2.30
CA ALA A 3 4.11 -5.50 2.54
C ALA A 3 2.95 -5.09 1.63
N ALA A 4 2.94 -5.52 0.37
CA ALA A 4 1.85 -5.21 -0.56
C ALA A 4 0.57 -5.96 -0.18
N ALA A 5 0.67 -7.23 0.24
CA ALA A 5 -0.48 -8.00 0.73
C ALA A 5 -1.07 -7.42 2.02
N LEU A 6 -0.21 -6.87 2.90
CA LEU A 6 -0.63 -6.15 4.11
C LEU A 6 -1.33 -4.83 3.76
N ALA A 7 -0.78 -4.06 2.83
CA ALA A 7 -1.39 -2.81 2.35
C ALA A 7 -2.76 -3.08 1.72
N ALA A 8 -2.88 -4.12 0.91
CA ALA A 8 -4.16 -4.55 0.34
C ALA A 8 -5.16 -4.97 1.43
N TYR A 9 -4.71 -5.64 2.50
CA TYR A 9 -5.57 -6.06 3.62
C TYR A 9 -6.13 -4.89 4.44
N TYR A 10 -5.37 -3.82 4.64
CA TYR A 10 -5.83 -2.59 5.31
C TYR A 10 -6.44 -1.56 4.35
N SER A 11 -6.77 -1.98 3.14
CA SER A 11 -7.46 -1.14 2.15
C SER A 11 -8.97 -1.41 2.14
N LYS A 12 -9.72 -0.61 1.37
CA LYS A 12 -11.13 -0.86 1.10
C LYS A 12 -11.37 -2.17 0.32
N ALA A 13 -10.36 -2.67 -0.41
CA ALA A 13 -10.45 -3.84 -1.28
C ALA A 13 -10.02 -5.16 -0.59
N ARG A 14 -10.06 -5.23 0.75
CA ARG A 14 -9.59 -6.39 1.53
C ARG A 14 -10.27 -7.74 1.22
N HIS A 15 -11.45 -7.71 0.59
CA HIS A 15 -12.22 -8.90 0.23
C HIS A 15 -12.07 -9.30 -1.25
N SER A 16 -11.33 -8.51 -2.04
CA SER A 16 -11.09 -8.78 -3.45
C SER A 16 -9.94 -9.79 -3.62
N GLU A 17 -10.01 -10.61 -4.67
CA GLU A 17 -8.99 -11.63 -4.93
C GLU A 17 -7.70 -11.06 -5.53
N SER A 18 -7.81 -9.97 -6.30
CA SER A 18 -6.70 -9.27 -6.92
C SER A 18 -6.85 -7.77 -6.67
N VAL A 19 -5.93 -7.21 -5.88
CA VAL A 19 -5.91 -5.79 -5.53
C VAL A 19 -4.68 -5.13 -6.16
N PRO A 20 -4.84 -4.05 -6.94
CA PRO A 20 -3.71 -3.26 -7.42
C PRO A 20 -3.11 -2.47 -6.25
N VAL A 21 -1.81 -2.65 -6.02
CA VAL A 21 -1.04 -1.93 -5.00
C VAL A 21 0.15 -1.26 -5.67
N ASP A 22 0.21 0.06 -5.55
CA ASP A 22 1.32 0.85 -6.04
C ASP A 22 2.47 0.89 -5.02
N TYR A 23 3.70 0.70 -5.50
CA TYR A 23 4.90 0.89 -4.71
C TYR A 23 5.88 1.80 -5.42
N THR A 24 6.54 2.65 -4.64
CA THR A 24 7.60 3.55 -5.10
C THR A 24 8.60 3.79 -3.98
N LYS A 25 9.75 4.38 -4.29
CA LYS A 25 10.74 4.79 -3.28
C LYS A 25 10.21 5.99 -2.50
N VAL A 26 10.49 6.06 -1.19
CA VAL A 26 10.03 7.13 -0.30
C VAL A 26 10.38 8.54 -0.80
N LYS A 27 11.52 8.71 -1.46
CA LYS A 27 11.94 10.00 -2.05
C LYS A 27 10.99 10.55 -3.12
N TYR A 28 10.17 9.70 -3.73
CA TYR A 28 9.19 10.07 -4.73
C TYR A 28 7.81 10.37 -4.14
N VAL A 29 7.64 10.21 -2.82
CA VAL A 29 6.40 10.53 -2.11
C VAL A 29 6.51 11.93 -1.52
N LYS A 30 5.54 12.80 -1.80
CA LYS A 30 5.51 14.18 -1.32
C LYS A 30 4.16 14.49 -0.68
N LYS A 31 4.19 15.30 0.38
CA LYS A 31 2.99 15.86 1.01
C LYS A 31 2.75 17.27 0.44
N PRO A 32 1.66 17.51 -0.30
CA PRO A 32 1.32 18.86 -0.76
C PRO A 32 1.08 19.82 0.41
N LYS A 33 1.51 21.08 0.25
CA LYS A 33 1.34 22.11 1.29
C LYS A 33 -0.16 22.34 1.53
N GLY A 34 -0.58 22.28 2.79
CA GLY A 34 -1.98 22.45 3.19
C GLY A 34 -2.85 21.19 3.09
N ALA A 35 -2.29 20.04 2.67
CA ALA A 35 -3.05 18.79 2.63
C ALA A 35 -3.31 18.22 4.03
N LYS A 36 -4.49 17.60 4.22
CA LYS A 36 -4.87 16.92 5.46
C LYS A 36 -3.88 15.80 5.80
N PRO A 37 -3.66 15.48 7.09
CA PRO A 37 -2.87 14.33 7.49
C PRO A 37 -3.34 13.05 6.77
N GLY A 38 -2.39 12.27 6.25
CA GLY A 38 -2.66 11.06 5.46
C GLY A 38 -2.78 11.26 3.95
N PHE A 39 -2.93 12.50 3.45
CA PHE A 39 -2.93 12.76 2.01
C PHE A 39 -1.50 12.96 1.47
N VAL A 40 -1.14 12.19 0.45
CA VAL A 40 0.17 12.20 -0.20
C VAL A 40 0.02 12.08 -1.71
N THR A 41 0.97 12.64 -2.45
CA THR A 41 1.13 12.43 -3.89
C THR A 41 2.44 11.70 -4.14
N TYR A 42 2.51 10.91 -5.21
CA TYR A 42 3.69 10.12 -5.54
C TYR A 42 3.93 10.07 -7.05
N THR A 43 5.18 9.81 -7.43
CA THR A 43 5.61 9.67 -8.83
C THR A 43 6.40 8.38 -9.02
N GLU A 44 6.58 7.96 -10.28
CA GLU A 44 7.35 6.75 -10.66
C GLU A 44 6.89 5.47 -9.93
N GLN A 45 5.58 5.30 -9.74
CA GLN A 45 5.06 4.07 -9.16
C GLN A 45 5.13 2.88 -10.11
N LYS A 46 5.21 1.70 -9.52
CA LYS A 46 4.93 0.43 -10.18
C LYS A 46 3.75 -0.23 -9.50
N THR A 47 2.86 -0.81 -10.28
CA THR A 47 1.65 -1.48 -9.78
C THR A 47 1.89 -2.98 -9.65
N LEU A 48 1.54 -3.55 -8.51
CA LEU A 48 1.53 -4.99 -8.26
C LEU A 48 0.11 -5.45 -8.02
N TYR A 49 -0.26 -6.61 -8.59
CA TYR A 49 -1.50 -7.28 -8.27
C TYR A 49 -1.24 -8.30 -7.16
N VAL A 50 -1.91 -8.13 -6.02
CA VAL A 50 -1.71 -9.00 -4.85
C VAL A 50 -3.04 -9.43 -4.24
N LYS A 51 -3.03 -10.63 -3.65
CA LYS A 51 -4.13 -11.10 -2.82
C LYS A 51 -3.94 -10.59 -1.39
N PRO A 52 -4.95 -9.94 -0.78
CA PRO A 52 -4.86 -9.45 0.60
C PRO A 52 -4.54 -10.59 1.58
N LYS A 53 -3.53 -10.39 2.44
CA LYS A 53 -3.16 -11.36 3.48
C LYS A 53 -2.77 -10.62 4.75
N LYS A 54 -3.40 -10.99 5.87
CA LYS A 54 -2.96 -10.54 7.19
C LYS A 54 -1.64 -11.25 7.49
N LEU A 55 -0.58 -10.50 7.80
CA LEU A 55 0.65 -11.09 8.29
C LEU A 55 0.33 -11.82 9.59
N LYS A 56 0.65 -13.12 9.65
CA LYS A 56 0.71 -13.83 10.92
C LYS A 56 1.84 -13.17 11.72
N GLN A 57 1.59 -12.86 12.98
CA GLN A 57 2.66 -12.44 13.89
C GLN A 57 3.74 -13.52 13.85
N PRO A 58 5.04 -13.17 13.87
CA PRO A 58 6.05 -14.18 14.14
C PRO A 58 5.66 -14.83 15.47
N GLU A 59 5.43 -16.15 15.42
CA GLU A 59 5.34 -16.96 16.61
C GLU A 59 6.59 -16.66 17.45
N GLN A 60 6.38 -16.36 18.73
CA GLN A 60 7.44 -16.03 19.69
C GLN A 60 8.42 -17.18 19.86
#